data_AF-A0A7C8EHC7-F1
#
_entry.id   AF-A0A7C8EHC7-F1
#
_cell.length_a   1.000
_cell.length_b   1.000
_cell.length_c   1.000
_cell.angle_alpha   90.00
_cell.angle_beta   90.00
_cell.angle_gamma   90.00
#
_symmetry.space_group_name_H-M   'P 1'
#
loop_
_entity.id
_entity.type
_entity.pdbx_description
1 polymer ?
#
loop_
_entity_poly.entity_id
_entity_poly.type
_entity_poly.pdbx_seq_one_letter_code
_entity_poly.pdbx_strand_id
1 'polypeptide(L)'
;WVLYSALALLIWGLWAFLPKMALRCLEPKTAFMFEVLGGAITGLFAFLILRPQLGGAEIREVIPALLTGMMGYLGLLCFMYAIREGKMCIVAPLTALYPVVTLVLAMIFLREKINIVQFAGIILALVSVVLISYE
;
A
#
# COMPACT_ATOMS: atom_id res chain seq x y z
N TRP A 1 17.91 -5.38 5.37
CA TRP A 1 16.43 -5.40 5.41
C TRP A 1 15.89 -4.32 6.34
N VAL A 2 16.38 -4.18 7.60
CA VAL A 2 15.95 -3.12 8.54
C VAL A 2 16.03 -1.70 7.95
N LEU A 3 17.17 -1.33 7.34
CA LEU A 3 17.34 -0.01 6.71
C LEU A 3 16.32 0.25 5.60
N TYR A 4 16.09 -0.74 4.72
CA TYR A 4 15.10 -0.62 3.65
C TYR A 4 13.68 -0.49 4.20
N SER A 5 13.34 -1.20 5.28
CA SER A 5 12.06 -1.04 5.98
C SER A 5 11.91 0.35 6.59
N ALA A 6 12.97 0.92 7.18
CA ALA A 6 12.94 2.26 7.74
C ALA A 6 12.78 3.34 6.66
N LEU A 7 13.50 3.20 5.53
CA LEU A 7 13.33 4.11 4.38
C LEU A 7 11.93 3.99 3.79
N ALA A 8 11.41 2.77 3.64
CA ALA A 8 10.06 2.54 3.16
C ALA A 8 9.02 3.19 4.09
N LEU A 9 9.18 3.08 5.41
CA LEU A 9 8.30 3.72 6.39
C LEU A 9 8.24 5.25 6.18
N LEU A 10 9.39 5.90 6.00
CA LEU A 10 9.45 7.34 5.75
C LEU A 10 8.77 7.72 4.42
N ILE A 11 9.07 6.98 3.36
CA ILE A 11 8.50 7.22 2.03
C ILE A 11 6.99 6.99 2.05
N TRP A 12 6.50 5.92 2.70
CA TRP A 12 5.08 5.62 2.84
C TRP A 12 4.36 6.67 3.69
N GLY A 13 5.01 7.20 4.73
CA GLY A 13 4.47 8.31 5.52
C GLY A 13 4.28 9.57 4.68
N LEU A 14 5.28 9.94 3.88
CA LEU A 14 5.19 11.06 2.93
C LEU A 14 4.11 10.79 1.88
N TRP A 15 4.08 9.59 1.32
CA TRP A 15 3.09 9.15 0.34
C TRP A 15 1.67 9.26 0.89
N ALA A 16 1.40 8.87 2.13
CA ALA A 16 0.07 9.00 2.72
C ALA A 16 -0.33 10.47 2.89
N PHE A 17 0.63 11.35 3.21
CA PHE A 17 0.40 12.78 3.46
C PHE A 17 0.08 13.60 2.19
N LEU A 18 0.78 13.34 1.08
CA LEU A 18 0.68 14.14 -0.15
C LEU A 18 -0.74 14.17 -0.77
N PRO A 19 -1.49 13.06 -0.89
CA PRO A 19 -2.87 13.05 -1.39
C PRO A 19 -3.79 13.97 -0.59
N LYS A 20 -3.61 14.08 0.74
CA LYS A 20 -4.39 15.01 1.56
C LYS A 20 -4.15 16.47 1.18
N MET A 21 -2.95 16.82 0.73
CA MET A 21 -2.68 18.17 0.22
C MET A 21 -3.34 18.37 -1.15
N ALA A 22 -3.19 17.39 -2.06
CA ALA A 22 -3.77 17.45 -3.40
C ALA A 22 -5.30 17.60 -3.35
N LEU A 23 -5.97 16.86 -2.47
CA LEU A 23 -7.44 16.86 -2.34
C LEU A 23 -8.03 18.13 -1.71
N ARG A 24 -7.19 19.08 -1.24
CA ARG A 24 -7.67 20.42 -0.87
C ARG A 24 -8.04 21.26 -2.09
N CYS A 25 -7.42 20.97 -3.23
CA CYS A 25 -7.57 21.75 -4.46
C CYS A 25 -8.15 20.92 -5.63
N LEU A 26 -8.07 19.59 -5.55
CA LEU A 26 -8.45 18.68 -6.62
C LEU A 26 -9.51 17.68 -6.16
N GLU A 27 -10.34 17.24 -7.09
CA GLU A 27 -11.19 16.06 -6.88
C GLU A 27 -10.36 14.76 -6.92
N PRO A 28 -10.78 13.67 -6.26
CA PRO A 28 -10.06 12.40 -6.22
C PRO A 28 -9.74 11.83 -7.59
N LYS A 29 -10.69 11.90 -8.53
CA LYS A 29 -10.46 11.40 -9.90
C LYS A 29 -9.33 12.17 -10.57
N THR A 30 -9.30 13.49 -10.42
CA THR A 30 -8.27 14.36 -11.01
C THR A 30 -6.92 14.15 -10.33
N ALA A 31 -6.88 14.11 -9.00
CA ALA A 31 -5.66 13.81 -8.24
C ALA A 31 -5.08 12.44 -8.64
N PHE A 32 -5.94 11.42 -8.75
CA PHE A 32 -5.57 10.08 -9.17
C PHE A 32 -4.93 10.07 -10.57
N MET A 33 -5.45 10.83 -11.54
CA MET A 33 -4.85 10.90 -12.88
C MET A 33 -3.41 11.42 -12.84
N PHE A 34 -3.12 12.45 -12.04
CA PHE A 34 -1.77 12.96 -11.89
C PHE A 34 -0.86 11.99 -11.12
N GLU A 35 -1.38 11.25 -10.16
CA GLU A 35 -0.61 10.21 -9.46
C GLU A 35 -0.28 9.01 -10.36
N VAL A 36 -1.21 8.62 -11.24
CA VAL A 36 -0.94 7.61 -12.28
C VAL A 36 0.17 8.08 -13.21
N LEU A 37 0.17 9.36 -13.63
CA LEU A 37 1.25 9.92 -14.44
C LEU A 37 2.59 9.92 -13.70
N GLY A 38 2.61 10.37 -12.44
CA GLY A 38 3.82 10.35 -11.61
C GLY A 38 4.37 8.94 -11.39
N GLY A 39 3.48 7.97 -11.16
CA GLY A 39 3.83 6.56 -11.02
C GLY A 39 4.31 5.94 -12.34
N ALA A 40 3.71 6.30 -13.48
CA ALA A 40 4.17 5.87 -14.80
C ALA A 40 5.56 6.40 -15.14
N ILE A 41 5.83 7.67 -14.85
CA ILE A 41 7.16 8.28 -15.00
C ILE A 41 8.17 7.53 -14.12
N THR A 42 7.87 7.36 -12.84
CA THR A 42 8.74 6.67 -11.88
C THR A 42 9.00 5.22 -12.32
N GLY A 43 7.95 4.51 -12.75
CA GLY A 43 8.04 3.14 -13.25
C GLY A 43 8.86 3.01 -14.53
N LEU A 44 8.70 3.95 -15.48
CA LEU A 44 9.50 3.99 -16.70
C LEU A 44 10.98 4.24 -16.38
N PHE A 45 11.29 5.23 -15.54
CA PHE A 45 12.66 5.50 -15.10
C PHE A 45 13.28 4.28 -14.41
N ALA A 46 12.55 3.66 -13.48
CA ALA A 46 13.00 2.44 -12.81
C ALA A 46 13.25 1.31 -13.82
N PHE A 47 12.36 1.10 -14.78
CA PHE A 47 12.53 0.09 -15.83
C PHE A 47 13.78 0.36 -16.68
N LEU A 48 14.02 1.59 -17.11
CA LEU A 48 15.19 1.93 -17.94
C LEU A 48 16.51 1.72 -17.20
N ILE A 49 16.56 1.96 -15.89
CA ILE A 49 17.75 1.76 -15.06
C ILE A 49 17.96 0.27 -14.73
N LEU A 50 16.88 -0.44 -14.40
CA LEU A 50 16.93 -1.81 -13.89
C LEU A 50 16.87 -2.87 -15.00
N ARG A 51 16.45 -2.52 -16.23
CA ARG A 51 16.38 -3.47 -17.37
C ARG A 51 17.64 -4.33 -17.58
N PRO A 52 18.89 -3.85 -17.38
CA PRO A 52 20.08 -4.68 -17.59
C PRO A 52 20.26 -5.75 -16.52
N GLN A 53 19.56 -5.62 -15.39
CA GLN A 53 19.65 -6.50 -14.22
C GLN A 53 18.46 -7.46 -14.15
N LEU A 54 17.53 -7.42 -15.11
CA LEU A 54 16.38 -8.31 -15.15
C LEU A 54 16.85 -9.74 -15.47
N GLY A 55 16.49 -10.68 -14.61
CA GLY A 55 16.64 -12.12 -14.87
C GLY A 55 15.59 -12.64 -15.85
N GLY A 56 15.64 -13.94 -16.15
CA GLY A 56 14.56 -14.60 -16.87
C GLY A 56 13.28 -14.58 -16.04
N ALA A 57 12.16 -14.13 -16.63
CA ALA A 57 10.86 -14.08 -15.98
C ALA A 57 9.91 -15.09 -16.63
N GLU A 58 9.38 -16.03 -15.85
CA GLU A 58 8.32 -16.91 -16.32
C GLU A 58 6.96 -16.22 -16.22
N ILE A 59 6.04 -16.51 -17.15
CA ILE A 59 4.72 -15.86 -17.17
C ILE A 59 3.94 -16.04 -15.86
N ARG A 60 4.15 -17.17 -15.17
CA ARG A 60 3.55 -17.48 -13.87
C ARG A 60 4.00 -16.52 -12.77
N GLU A 61 5.21 -15.99 -12.85
CA GLU A 61 5.77 -15.02 -11.90
C GLU A 61 5.42 -13.58 -12.26
N VAL A 62 5.27 -13.29 -13.56
CA VAL A 62 4.88 -11.97 -14.07
C VAL A 62 3.44 -11.62 -13.70
N ILE A 63 2.52 -12.59 -13.73
CA ILE A 63 1.09 -12.37 -13.39
C ILE A 63 0.90 -11.73 -12.00
N PRO A 64 1.40 -12.31 -10.88
CA PRO A 64 1.24 -11.70 -9.56
C PRO A 64 1.94 -10.34 -9.43
N ALA A 65 3.06 -10.13 -10.14
CA ALA A 65 3.73 -8.83 -10.17
C ALA A 65 2.88 -7.74 -10.85
N LEU A 66 2.26 -8.06 -11.99
CA LEU A 66 1.34 -7.15 -12.69
C LEU A 66 0.10 -6.85 -11.85
N LEU A 67 -0.50 -7.90 -11.25
CA LEU A 67 -1.65 -7.75 -10.36
C LEU A 67 -1.34 -6.86 -9.16
N THR A 68 -0.12 -6.92 -8.62
CA THR A 68 0.32 -6.05 -7.52
C THR A 68 0.24 -4.58 -7.92
N GLY A 69 0.74 -4.22 -9.11
CA GLY A 69 0.63 -2.84 -9.62
C GLY A 69 -0.81 -2.40 -9.83
N MET A 70 -1.64 -3.25 -10.43
CA MET A 70 -3.07 -2.97 -10.66
C MET A 70 -3.83 -2.75 -9.35
N MET A 71 -3.62 -3.63 -8.37
CA MET A 71 -4.24 -3.52 -7.04
C MET A 71 -3.72 -2.30 -6.27
N GLY A 72 -2.44 -1.93 -6.46
CA GLY A 72 -1.87 -0.72 -5.87
C GLY A 72 -2.60 0.55 -6.33
N TYR A 73 -2.81 0.71 -7.64
CA TYR A 73 -3.56 1.86 -8.17
C TYR A 73 -5.04 1.81 -7.82
N LEU A 74 -5.68 0.63 -7.86
CA LEU A 74 -7.08 0.51 -7.44
C LEU A 74 -7.25 0.87 -5.96
N GLY A 75 -6.36 0.38 -5.10
CA GLY A 75 -6.33 0.71 -3.69
C GLY A 75 -6.07 2.18 -3.44
N LEU A 76 -5.17 2.81 -4.20
CA LEU A 76 -4.92 4.25 -4.15
C LEU A 76 -6.18 5.07 -4.51
N LEU A 77 -6.91 4.68 -5.54
CA LEU A 77 -8.18 5.34 -5.89
C LEU A 77 -9.17 5.25 -4.73
N CYS A 78 -9.37 4.06 -4.16
CA CYS A 78 -10.23 3.87 -3.00
C CYS A 78 -9.75 4.69 -1.79
N PHE A 79 -8.44 4.74 -1.54
CA PHE A 79 -7.84 5.52 -0.46
C PHE A 79 -8.14 7.00 -0.62
N MET A 80 -7.99 7.57 -1.82
CA MET A 80 -8.30 8.98 -2.09
C MET A 80 -9.76 9.34 -1.80
N TYR A 81 -10.69 8.46 -2.21
CA TYR A 81 -12.10 8.64 -1.89
C TYR A 81 -12.35 8.59 -0.39
N ALA A 82 -11.74 7.62 0.30
CA ALA A 82 -11.87 7.48 1.74
C ALA A 82 -11.36 8.72 2.51
N ILE A 83 -10.21 9.29 2.14
CA ILE A 83 -9.69 10.51 2.78
C ILE A 83 -10.42 11.80 2.37
N ARG A 84 -11.17 11.80 1.26
CA ARG A 84 -12.05 12.93 0.90
C ARG A 84 -13.30 12.94 1.78
N GLU A 85 -13.86 11.77 2.06
CA GLU A 85 -15.11 11.63 2.82
C GLU A 85 -14.88 11.52 4.34
N GLY A 86 -13.76 10.95 4.75
CA GLY A 86 -13.41 10.69 6.15
C GLY A 86 -12.16 11.43 6.63
N LYS A 87 -11.93 11.41 7.94
CA LYS A 87 -10.73 12.01 8.53
C LYS A 87 -9.51 11.13 8.27
N MET A 88 -8.44 11.72 7.76
CA MET A 88 -7.17 11.01 7.52
C MET A 88 -6.66 10.25 8.75
N CYS A 89 -6.83 10.79 9.96
CA CYS A 89 -6.39 10.15 11.20
C CYS A 89 -7.11 8.83 11.49
N ILE A 90 -8.25 8.57 10.85
CA ILE A 90 -8.98 7.29 10.90
C ILE A 90 -8.61 6.43 9.70
N VAL A 91 -8.68 6.99 8.49
CA VAL A 91 -8.47 6.26 7.24
C VAL A 91 -7.04 5.70 7.13
N ALA A 92 -6.02 6.47 7.50
CA ALA A 92 -4.63 6.02 7.37
C ALA A 92 -4.32 4.83 8.31
N PRO A 93 -4.63 4.85 9.61
CA PRO A 93 -4.47 3.67 10.47
C PRO A 93 -5.32 2.47 10.02
N LEU A 94 -6.57 2.70 9.59
CA LEU A 94 -7.43 1.63 9.10
C LEU A 94 -6.85 0.90 7.89
N THR A 95 -6.37 1.66 6.90
CA THR A 95 -5.73 1.07 5.71
C THR A 95 -4.36 0.48 5.99
N ALA A 96 -3.64 0.94 7.01
CA ALA A 96 -2.39 0.35 7.47
C ALA A 96 -2.55 -1.07 8.04
N LEU A 97 -3.78 -1.56 8.26
CA LEU A 97 -4.08 -2.94 8.63
C LEU A 97 -4.09 -3.92 7.45
N TYR A 98 -3.77 -3.49 6.24
CA TYR A 98 -3.64 -4.41 5.11
C TYR A 98 -2.73 -5.65 5.37
N PRO A 99 -1.69 -5.61 6.25
CA PRO A 99 -0.91 -6.81 6.56
C PRO A 99 -1.76 -7.92 7.17
N VAL A 100 -2.88 -7.61 7.83
CA VAL A 100 -3.82 -8.62 8.33
C VAL A 100 -4.43 -9.41 7.17
N VAL A 101 -4.87 -8.71 6.12
CA VAL A 101 -5.38 -9.34 4.90
C VAL A 101 -4.27 -10.13 4.21
N THR A 102 -3.06 -9.57 4.09
CA THR A 102 -1.90 -10.26 3.52
C THR A 102 -1.56 -11.55 4.28
N LEU A 103 -1.60 -11.54 5.61
CA LEU A 103 -1.34 -12.71 6.44
C LEU A 103 -2.40 -13.80 6.24
N VAL A 104 -3.67 -13.43 6.16
CA VAL A 104 -4.75 -14.38 5.85
C VAL A 104 -4.54 -15.02 4.48
N LEU A 105 -4.20 -14.21 3.46
CA LEU A 105 -3.89 -14.71 2.13
C LEU A 105 -2.64 -15.61 2.14
N ALA A 106 -1.60 -15.27 2.91
CA ALA A 106 -0.40 -16.09 3.05
C ALA A 106 -0.70 -17.45 3.72
N MET A 107 -1.55 -17.49 4.74
CA MET A 107 -2.00 -18.75 5.34
C MET A 107 -2.77 -19.62 4.34
N ILE A 108 -3.65 -19.03 3.53
CA ILE A 108 -4.51 -19.77 2.60
C ILE A 108 -3.71 -20.25 1.37
N PHE A 109 -2.99 -19.34 0.71
CA PHE A 109 -2.36 -19.60 -0.59
C PHE A 109 -0.91 -20.06 -0.48
N LEU A 110 -0.15 -19.55 0.50
CA LEU A 110 1.26 -19.91 0.71
C LEU A 110 1.42 -20.99 1.80
N ARG A 111 0.34 -21.34 2.52
CA ARG A 111 0.34 -22.31 3.62
C ARG A 111 1.33 -21.97 4.73
N GLU A 112 1.58 -20.68 4.94
CA GLU A 112 2.42 -20.21 6.04
C GLU A 112 1.75 -20.47 7.38
N LYS A 113 2.54 -20.87 8.39
CA LYS A 113 2.06 -21.08 9.76
C LYS A 113 2.34 -19.84 10.60
N ILE A 114 1.29 -19.26 11.16
CA ILE A 114 1.39 -18.14 12.09
C ILE A 114 1.54 -18.68 13.51
N ASN A 115 2.51 -18.16 14.25
CA ASN A 115 2.67 -18.50 15.66
C ASN A 115 1.74 -17.65 16.56
N ILE A 116 1.55 -18.07 17.80
CA ILE A 116 0.60 -17.40 18.72
C ILE A 116 0.98 -15.93 19.01
N VAL A 117 2.27 -15.59 18.97
CA VAL A 117 2.77 -14.24 19.22
C VAL A 117 2.44 -13.30 18.06
N GLN A 118 2.62 -13.76 16.81
CA GLN A 118 2.23 -13.02 15.61
C GLN A 118 0.71 -12.79 15.59
N PHE A 119 -0.07 -13.81 15.94
CA PHE A 119 -1.52 -13.67 16.05
C PHE A 119 -1.93 -12.64 17.12
N ALA A 120 -1.31 -12.68 18.30
CA ALA A 120 -1.54 -11.67 19.33
C ALA A 120 -1.17 -10.25 18.85
N GLY A 121 -0.09 -10.11 18.09
CA GLY A 121 0.31 -8.84 17.47
C GLY A 121 -0.73 -8.31 16.48
N ILE A 122 -1.35 -9.18 15.67
CA ILE A 122 -2.45 -8.83 14.77
C ILE A 122 -3.63 -8.29 15.57
N ILE A 123 -4.06 -9.01 16.61
CA ILE A 123 -5.17 -8.57 17.47
C ILE A 123 -4.87 -7.22 18.11
N LEU A 124 -3.65 -7.02 18.61
CA LEU A 124 -3.24 -5.75 19.19
C LEU A 124 -3.25 -4.60 18.17
N ALA A 125 -2.80 -4.84 16.95
CA ALA A 125 -2.86 -3.86 15.87
C ALA A 125 -4.31 -3.49 15.52
N LEU A 126 -5.21 -4.47 15.42
CA LEU A 126 -6.64 -4.23 15.19
C LEU A 126 -7.25 -3.38 16.31
N VAL A 127 -6.97 -3.72 17.58
CA VAL A 127 -7.43 -2.96 18.74
C VAL A 127 -6.90 -1.52 18.70
N SER A 128 -5.63 -1.31 18.34
CA SER A 128 -5.04 0.03 18.25
C SER A 128 -5.79 0.92 17.25
N VAL A 129 -6.19 0.37 16.10
CA VAL A 129 -6.95 1.12 15.09
C VAL A 129 -8.36 1.42 15.56
N VAL A 130 -9.04 0.47 16.21
CA VAL A 130 -10.37 0.72 16.80
C VAL A 130 -10.29 1.87 17.81
N LEU A 131 -9.27 1.87 18.68
CA LEU A 131 -9.06 2.94 19.66
C LEU A 131 -8.75 4.29 19.01
N ILE A 132 -7.90 4.33 17.98
CA ILE A 132 -7.60 5.57 17.25
C ILE A 132 -8.81 6.09 16.46
N SER A 133 -9.67 5.17 15.99
CA SER A 133 -10.88 5.49 15.23
C SER A 133 -12.09 5.79 16.12
N TYR A 134 -11.97 5.57 17.43
CA TYR A 134 -13.01 5.85 18.40
C TYR A 134 -13.07 7.36 18.64
N GLU A 135 -14.04 8.01 18.00
CA GLU A 135 -14.38 9.42 18.23
C GLU A 135 -15.35 9.57 19.41
#